data_AF-A0A4Q2UKL5-F1
#
_entry.id   AF-A0A4Q2UKL5-F1
#
_cell.length_a   1.000
_cell.length_b   1.000
_cell.length_c   1.000
_cell.angle_alpha   90.00
_cell.angle_beta   90.00
_cell.angle_gamma   90.00
#
_symmetry.space_group_name_H-M   'P 1'
#
loop_
_entity.id
_entity.type
_entity.pdbx_description
1 polymer ?
#
loop_
_entity_poly.entity_id
_entity_poly.type
_entity_poly.pdbx_seq_one_letter_code
_entity_poly.pdbx_strand_id
1 'polypeptide(L)' 'MAKLSTQLALRVLLTDDDYLRTWLEAGYTKEDRSRLKYRFDRDQLSLDLMEEILTRCGFTVAVEKQWNRPQKGH' A
#
# COMPACT_ATOMS: atom_id res chain seq x y z
N MET A 1 3.21 3.54 17.41
CA MET A 1 2.42 3.29 16.19
C MET A 1 2.91 1.98 15.58
N ALA A 2 2.04 1.01 15.33
CA ALA A 2 2.42 -0.22 14.65
C ALA A 2 2.73 0.09 13.18
N LYS A 3 3.88 -0.36 12.68
CA LYS A 3 4.20 -0.27 11.24
C LYS A 3 3.54 -1.45 10.54
N LEU A 4 2.69 -1.19 9.55
CA LEU A 4 2.15 -2.22 8.67
C LEU A 4 3.06 -2.37 7.44
N SER A 5 3.18 -3.58 6.92
CA SER A 5 3.78 -3.78 5.59
C SER A 5 2.90 -3.15 4.51
N THR A 6 3.48 -2.77 3.38
CA THR A 6 2.75 -2.17 2.23
C THR A 6 1.56 -3.04 1.81
N GLN A 7 1.73 -4.37 1.78
CA GLN A 7 0.66 -5.31 1.47
C GLN A 7 -0.47 -5.29 2.50
N LEU A 8 -0.15 -5.27 3.80
CA LEU A 8 -1.17 -5.27 4.86
C LEU A 8 -1.92 -3.94 4.90
N ALA A 9 -1.22 -2.82 4.72
CA ALA A 9 -1.84 -1.50 4.64
C ALA A 9 -2.79 -1.40 3.43
N LEU A 10 -2.35 -1.86 2.25
CA LEU A 10 -3.19 -1.84 1.06
C LEU A 10 -4.41 -2.77 1.22
N ARG A 11 -4.23 -3.95 1.83
CA ARG A 11 -5.34 -4.85 2.11
C ARG A 11 -6.42 -4.17 2.96
N VAL A 12 -6.03 -3.54 4.07
CA VAL A 12 -6.96 -2.80 4.94
C VAL A 12 -7.67 -1.70 4.15
N LEU A 13 -6.92 -0.88 3.40
CA LEU A 13 -7.48 0.18 2.56
C LEU A 13 -8.51 -0.33 1.53
N LEU A 14 -8.32 -1.53 0.99
CA LEU A 14 -9.22 -2.10 -0.02
C LEU A 14 -10.42 -2.86 0.56
N THR A 15 -10.38 -3.30 1.82
CA THR A 15 -11.43 -4.15 2.40
C THR A 15 -12.22 -3.52 3.53
N ASP A 16 -11.66 -2.56 4.24
CA ASP A 16 -12.28 -1.98 5.43
C ASP A 16 -13.05 -0.69 5.07
N ASP A 17 -14.36 -0.68 5.30
CA ASP A 17 -15.24 0.42 4.92
C ASP A 17 -14.95 1.73 5.65
N ASP A 18 -14.26 1.68 6.79
CA ASP A 18 -13.80 2.88 7.49
C ASP A 18 -12.86 3.73 6.61
N TYR A 19 -12.17 3.10 5.66
CA TYR A 19 -11.28 3.76 4.71
C TYR A 19 -11.94 4.11 3.37
N LEU A 20 -13.23 3.82 3.19
CA LEU A 20 -13.94 4.18 1.96
C LEU A 20 -13.94 5.70 1.75
N ARG A 21 -14.07 6.48 2.82
CA ARG A 21 -14.00 7.94 2.73
C ARG A 21 -12.64 8.42 2.24
N THR A 22 -11.56 7.92 2.84
CA THR A 22 -10.18 8.24 2.44
C THR A 22 -9.92 7.87 0.98
N TRP A 23 -10.45 6.73 0.54
CA TRP A 23 -10.36 6.27 -0.85
C TRP A 23 -11.02 7.24 -1.84
N LEU A 24 -12.23 7.71 -1.53
CA LEU A 24 -12.97 8.66 -2.36
C LEU A 24 -12.34 10.06 -2.34
N GLU A 25 -11.84 10.50 -1.18
CA GLU A 25 -11.13 11.79 -1.04
C GLU A 25 -9.80 11.79 -1.82
N ALA A 26 -9.17 10.63 -2.02
CA ALA A 26 -8.00 10.47 -2.89
C ALA A 26 -8.33 10.48 -4.40
N GLY A 27 -9.61 10.66 -4.77
CA GLY A 27 -10.07 10.79 -6.15
C GLY A 27 -10.36 9.47 -6.86
N TYR A 28 -10.38 8.35 -6.14
CA TYR A 28 -10.73 7.04 -6.69
C TYR A 28 -12.23 6.77 -6.62
N THR A 29 -12.71 5.83 -7.44
CA THR A 29 -14.11 5.38 -7.42
C THR A 29 -14.28 4.06 -6.66
N LYS A 30 -15.53 3.71 -6.32
CA LYS A 30 -15.84 2.38 -5.76
C LYS A 30 -15.49 1.23 -6.71
N GLU A 31 -15.58 1.48 -8.01
CA GLU A 31 -15.21 0.52 -9.05
C GLU A 31 -13.70 0.31 -9.09
N ASP A 32 -12.90 1.38 -8.95
CA ASP A 32 -11.45 1.28 -8.80
C ASP A 32 -11.06 0.42 -7.61
N ARG A 33 -11.73 0.61 -6.47
CA ARG A 33 -11.50 -0.17 -5.24
C ARG A 33 -11.74 -1.66 -5.49
N SER A 34 -12.86 -1.99 -6.13
CA SER A 34 -13.24 -3.37 -6.45
C SER A 34 -12.26 -4.03 -7.42
N ARG A 35 -11.86 -3.30 -8.47
CA ARG A 35 -10.89 -3.76 -9.47
C ARG A 35 -9.50 -3.96 -8.87
N LEU A 36 -9.03 -3.04 -8.03
CA LEU A 36 -7.73 -3.13 -7.38
C LEU A 36 -7.71 -4.23 -6.32
N LYS A 37 -8.80 -4.43 -5.57
CA LYS A 37 -8.96 -5.58 -4.68
C LYS A 37 -8.83 -6.90 -5.43
N TYR A 38 -9.54 -7.05 -6.55
CA TYR A 38 -9.46 -8.26 -7.37
C TYR A 38 -8.03 -8.56 -7.87
N ARG A 39 -7.30 -7.52 -8.30
CA ARG A 39 -5.89 -7.66 -8.72
C ARG A 39 -4.96 -7.96 -7.55
N PHE A 40 -5.19 -7.35 -6.40
CA PHE A 40 -4.43 -7.57 -5.18
C PHE A 40 -4.55 -9.02 -4.70
N ASP A 41 -5.78 -9.57 -4.66
CA ASP A 41 -6.07 -10.95 -4.25
C ASP A 41 -5.43 -12.02 -5.17
N ARG A 42 -4.90 -11.60 -6.33
CA ARG A 42 -4.22 -12.45 -7.33
C ARG A 42 -2.73 -12.15 -7.46
N ASP A 43 -2.16 -11.35 -6.56
CA ASP A 43 -0.77 -10.91 -6.60
C ASP A 43 -0.39 -10.20 -7.92
N GLN A 44 -1.33 -9.48 -8.53
CA GLN A 44 -1.17 -8.78 -9.83
C GLN A 44 -0.88 -7.28 -9.69
N LEU A 45 -0.51 -6.82 -8.49
CA LEU A 45 -0.10 -5.44 -8.23
C LEU A 45 1.40 -5.41 -7.96
N SER A 46 2.12 -4.49 -8.61
CA SER A 46 3.52 -4.23 -8.30
C SER A 46 3.63 -3.44 -6.99
N LEU A 47 4.75 -3.59 -6.29
CA LEU A 47 5.02 -2.86 -5.05
C LEU A 47 4.91 -1.34 -5.26
N ASP A 48 5.47 -0.81 -6.34
CA ASP A 48 5.42 0.61 -6.68
C ASP A 48 3.97 1.14 -6.78
N LEU A 49 3.09 0.36 -7.40
CA LEU A 49 1.67 0.73 -7.52
C LEU A 49 0.96 0.69 -6.16
N MET A 50 1.30 -0.29 -5.31
CA MET A 50 0.76 -0.34 -3.94
C MET A 50 1.17 0.90 -3.14
N GLU A 51 2.44 1.29 -3.25
CA GLU A 51 2.99 2.48 -2.57
C GLU A 51 2.39 3.79 -3.08
N GLU A 52 2.18 3.91 -4.40
CA GLU A 52 1.52 5.07 -5.01
C GLU A 52 0.10 5.25 -4.47
N ILE A 53 -0.69 4.16 -4.43
CA ILE A 53 -2.07 4.17 -3.94
C ILE A 53 -2.11 4.60 -2.46
N LEU A 54 -1.24 4.00 -1.63
CA LEU A 54 -1.14 4.32 -0.21
C LEU A 54 -0.75 5.79 0.01
N THR A 55 0.23 6.29 -0.74
CA THR A 55 0.68 7.68 -0.66
C THR A 55 -0.43 8.65 -1.06
N ARG A 56 -1.17 8.37 -2.13
CA ARG A 56 -2.35 9.18 -2.54
C ARG A 56 -3.45 9.18 -1.49
N CYS A 57 -3.63 8.08 -0.76
CA CYS A 57 -4.58 7.97 0.35
C CYS A 57 -4.04 8.55 1.67
N GLY A 58 -2.91 9.26 1.65
CA GLY A 58 -2.35 9.93 2.83
C GLY A 58 -1.59 9.02 3.78
N PHE A 59 -1.34 7.76 3.41
CA PHE A 59 -0.48 6.87 4.21
C PHE A 59 0.98 7.21 3.96
N THR A 60 1.75 7.36 5.04
CA THR A 60 3.21 7.49 4.94
C THR A 60 3.81 6.09 4.83
N VAL A 61 4.21 5.70 3.62
CA VAL A 61 4.98 4.47 3.41
C VAL A 61 6.39 4.73 3.93
N ALA A 62 6.68 4.29 5.16
CA ALA A 62 8.03 4.32 5.69
C ALA A 62 8.83 3.21 4.97
N VAL A 63 9.45 3.56 3.84
CA VAL A 63 10.40 2.67 3.16
C VAL A 63 11.53 2.40 4.16
N GLU A 64 11.54 1.23 4.80
CA GLU A 64 12.72 0.76 5.50
C GLU A 64 13.78 0.46 4.44
N LYS A 65 14.54 1.49 4.08
CA LYS A 65 15.78 1.34 3.31
C LYS A 65 16.74 0.52 4.19
N GLN A 66 16.69 -0.80 4.07
CA GLN A 66 17.72 -1.67 4.62
C GLN A 66 19.05 -1.28 3.95
N TRP A 67 19.92 -0.62 4.70
CA TRP A 67 21.31 -0.48 4.32
C TRP A 67 22.02 -1.80 4.63
N ASN A 68 22.37 -2.55 3.59
CA ASN A 68 23.39 -3.58 3.73
C ASN A 68 24.71 -2.87 4.07
N ARG A 69 25.17 -3.04 5.31
CA ARG A 69 26.50 -2.62 5.74
C ARG A 69 27.50 -3.31 4.81
N PRO A 70 28.46 -2.61 4.18
CA PRO A 70 29.50 -3.30 3.42
C PRO A 70 30.22 -4.24 4.37
N GLN A 71 30.18 -5.55 4.08
CA GLN A 71 31.04 -6.51 4.73
C GLN A 71 32.48 -6.12 4.38
N LYS A 72 33.18 -5.48 5.32
CA LYS A 72 34.63 -5.43 5.28
C LYS A 72 35.12 -6.86 5.48
N GLY A 73 35.33 -7.57 4.38
CA GLY A 73 36.10 -8.80 4.35
C GLY A 73 37.54 -8.49 4.74
N HIS A 74 37.99 -9.16 5.79
CA HIS A 74 39.35 -9.21 6.30
C HIS A 74 40.27 -9.99 5.35
#